data_AF-A0A512J4A1-F1
#
_entry.id   AF-A0A512J4A1-F1
#
_cell.length_a   1.000
_cell.length_b   1.000
_cell.length_c   1.000
_cell.angle_alpha   90.00
_cell.angle_beta   90.00
_cell.angle_gamma   90.00
#
_symmetry.space_group_name_H-M   'P 1'
#
loop_
_entity.id
_entity.type
_entity.pdbx_description
1 polymer ?
#
loop_
_entity_poly.entity_id
_entity_poly.type
_entity_poly.pdbx_seq_one_letter_code
_entity_poly.pdbx_strand_id
1 'polypeptide(L)'
;MLELLDRGLLRPEAVARLVDNYIAAPELRTHTLVLGLVLDVAAALQAYPLAGAVLASSLVSSRVKRSTVGTAILLARPRRV
;
A
#
# COMPACT_ATOMS: atom_id res chain seq x y z
N MET A 1 0.55 7.84 5.39
CA MET A 1 1.15 8.01 4.05
C MET A 1 0.78 9.34 3.39
N LEU A 2 -0.49 9.76 3.45
CA LEU A 2 -0.95 11.06 2.92
C LEU A 2 -0.12 12.27 3.38
N GLU A 3 0.19 12.38 4.67
CA GLU A 3 1.05 13.46 5.19
C GLU A 3 2.47 13.47 4.58
N LEU A 4 3.00 12.31 4.20
CA LEU A 4 4.32 12.21 3.56
C LEU A 4 4.25 12.67 2.09
N LEU A 5 3.13 12.43 1.40
CA LEU A 5 2.91 12.95 0.05
C LEU A 5 2.74 14.47 0.07
N ASP A 6 1.92 14.98 1.00
CA ASP A 6 1.64 16.41 1.16
C ASP A 6 2.92 17.21 1.43
N ARG A 7 3.82 16.66 2.26
CA ARG A 7 5.12 17.27 2.56
C ARG A 7 6.20 17.05 1.50
N GLY A 8 5.89 16.38 0.39
CA GLY A 8 6.86 16.05 -0.66
C GLY A 8 7.95 15.06 -0.23
N LEU A 9 7.77 14.40 0.92
CA LEU A 9 8.68 13.41 1.49
C LEU A 9 8.51 12.02 0.85
N LEU A 10 7.40 11.82 0.16
CA LEU A 10 7.09 10.64 -0.63
C LEU A 10 6.62 11.09 -2.01
N ARG A 11 7.08 10.40 -3.05
CA ARG A 11 6.61 10.66 -4.43
C ARG A 11 5.42 9.76 -4.77
N PRO A 12 4.41 10.23 -5.51
CA PRO A 12 3.30 9.39 -5.95
C PRO A 12 3.75 8.11 -6.68
N GLU A 13 4.82 8.17 -7.47
CA GLU A 13 5.37 7.04 -8.20
C GLU A 13 5.97 5.98 -7.26
N ALA A 14 6.41 6.36 -6.07
CA ALA A 14 6.85 5.41 -5.05
C ALA A 14 5.65 4.59 -4.52
N VAL A 15 4.48 5.22 -4.38
CA VAL A 15 3.24 4.52 -3.99
C VAL A 15 2.79 3.56 -5.10
N ALA A 16 2.81 4.00 -6.35
CA ALA A 16 2.46 3.14 -7.49
C ALA A 16 3.36 1.90 -7.57
N ARG A 17 4.69 2.09 -7.47
CA ARG A 17 5.65 0.97 -7.46
C ARG A 17 5.43 0.04 -6.27
N LEU A 18 5.14 0.58 -5.10
CA LEU A 18 4.83 -0.19 -3.91
C LEU A 18 3.60 -1.09 -4.11
N VAL A 19 2.54 -0.55 -4.73
CA VAL A 19 1.34 -1.31 -5.09
C VAL A 19 1.68 -2.45 -6.04
N ASP A 20 2.42 -2.16 -7.11
CA ASP A 20 2.78 -3.15 -8.12
C ASP A 20 3.66 -4.26 -7.53
N ASN A 21 4.65 -3.90 -6.71
CA ASN A 21 5.52 -4.84 -6.02
C ASN A 21 4.74 -5.76 -5.08
N TYR A 22 3.79 -5.22 -4.31
CA TYR A 22 2.99 -6.02 -3.39
C TYR A 22 2.06 -6.99 -4.14
N ILE A 23 1.45 -6.55 -5.25
CA ILE A 23 0.58 -7.41 -6.06
C ILE A 23 1.39 -8.54 -6.73
N ALA A 24 2.61 -8.25 -7.19
CA ALA A 24 3.48 -9.24 -7.80
C ALA A 24 4.08 -10.22 -6.78
N ALA A 25 4.41 -9.74 -5.57
CA ALA A 25 5.05 -10.53 -4.51
C ALA A 25 4.50 -10.15 -3.12
N PRO A 26 3.34 -10.70 -2.70
CA PRO A 26 2.69 -10.35 -1.43
C PRO A 26 3.49 -10.74 -0.17
N GLU A 27 4.51 -11.58 -0.34
CA GLU A 27 5.42 -12.01 0.74
C GLU A 27 6.32 -10.86 1.23
N LEU A 28 6.53 -9.83 0.41
CA LEU A 28 7.24 -8.60 0.78
C LEU A 28 6.27 -7.65 1.50
N ARG A 29 6.10 -7.87 2.80
CA ARG A 29 5.09 -7.17 3.62
C ARG A 29 5.54 -5.79 4.10
N THR A 30 6.84 -5.62 4.38
CA THR A 30 7.37 -4.41 4.99
C THR A 30 8.19 -3.59 4.00
N HIS A 31 7.91 -2.30 3.93
CA HIS A 31 8.63 -1.34 3.10
C HIS A 31 9.17 -0.18 3.93
N THR A 32 10.48 0.03 3.84
CA THR A 32 11.15 1.18 4.46
C THR A 32 10.89 2.43 3.64
N LEU A 33 10.41 3.45 4.32
CA LEU A 33 10.17 4.80 3.82
C LEU A 33 11.28 5.73 4.35
N VAL A 34 11.19 7.00 4.01
CA VAL A 34 12.08 8.05 4.53
C VAL A 34 11.96 8.21 6.05
N LEU A 35 12.98 8.81 6.67
CA LEU A 35 12.98 9.19 8.11
C LEU A 35 12.79 8.01 9.08
N GLY A 36 13.26 6.81 8.71
CA GLY A 36 13.16 5.61 9.55
C GLY A 36 11.73 5.09 9.72
N LEU A 37 10.81 5.52 8.86
CA LEU A 37 9.45 5.02 8.85
C LEU A 37 9.38 3.70 8.08
N VAL A 38 8.59 2.75 8.58
CA VAL A 38 8.29 1.49 7.91
C VAL A 38 6.78 1.35 7.76
N LEU A 39 6.39 0.88 6.58
CA LEU A 39 5.01 0.54 6.26
C LEU A 39 4.89 -0.98 6.14
N ASP A 40 3.98 -1.57 6.90
CA ASP A 40 3.53 -2.94 6.69
C ASP A 40 2.29 -2.91 5.79
N VAL A 41 2.45 -3.33 4.54
CA VAL A 41 1.40 -3.34 3.51
C VAL A 41 0.36 -4.42 3.82
N ALA A 42 0.76 -5.56 4.38
CA ALA A 42 -0.19 -6.60 4.77
C ALA A 42 -1.08 -6.12 5.92
N ALA A 43 -0.49 -5.46 6.93
CA ALA A 43 -1.25 -4.84 8.01
C ALA A 43 -2.16 -3.70 7.50
N ALA A 44 -1.69 -2.91 6.53
CA ALA A 44 -2.51 -1.87 5.89
C ALA A 44 -3.75 -2.45 5.20
N LEU A 45 -3.60 -3.58 4.50
CA LEU A 45 -4.71 -4.25 3.83
C LEU A 45 -5.67 -4.91 4.83
N GLN A 46 -5.17 -5.46 5.94
CA GLN A 46 -6.02 -5.97 7.02
C GLN A 46 -6.85 -4.86 7.68
N ALA A 47 -6.27 -3.66 7.81
CA ALA A 47 -6.97 -2.48 8.33
C ALA A 47 -7.97 -1.87 7.34
N TYR A 48 -7.98 -2.33 6.08
CA TYR A 48 -8.92 -1.89 5.05
C TYR A 48 -9.80 -3.07 4.58
N PRO A 49 -10.94 -3.35 5.25
CA PRO A 49 -11.70 -4.60 5.11
C PRO A 49 -12.07 -4.99 3.67
N LEU A 50 -12.26 -4.01 2.79
CA LEU A 50 -12.61 -4.23 1.38
C LEU A 50 -11.44 -4.79 0.55
N ALA A 51 -10.18 -4.59 0.98
CA ALA A 51 -9.01 -5.04 0.22
C ALA A 51 -8.94 -6.54 0.03
N GLY A 52 -9.20 -7.32 1.08
CA GLY A 52 -9.11 -8.78 1.01
C GLY A 52 -10.07 -9.36 -0.01
N ALA A 53 -11.34 -8.95 0.03
CA ALA A 53 -12.37 -9.41 -0.90
C ALA A 53 -12.06 -9.02 -2.36
N VAL A 54 -11.59 -7.79 -2.59
CA VAL A 54 -11.22 -7.30 -3.92
C VAL A 54 -10.03 -8.06 -4.50
N LEU A 55 -9.01 -8.31 -3.68
CA LEU A 55 -7.81 -9.02 -4.14
C LEU A 55 -8.08 -10.49 -4.45
N ALA A 56 -8.90 -11.15 -3.63
CA ALA A 56 -9.26 -12.56 -3.79
C ALA A 56 -10.21 -12.82 -4.97
N SER A 57 -10.99 -11.81 -5.39
CA SER A 57 -11.97 -11.98 -6.47
C SER A 57 -11.30 -12.09 -7.85
N SER A 58 -11.66 -13.10 -8.63
CA SER A 58 -11.27 -13.26 -10.04
C SER A 58 -12.09 -12.37 -10.99
N LEU A 59 -13.25 -11.89 -10.54
CA LEU A 59 -14.14 -11.02 -11.31
C LEU A 59 -13.68 -9.56 -11.34
N VAL A 60 -12.78 -9.19 -10.43
CA VAL A 60 -12.29 -7.81 -10.28
C VAL A 60 -11.08 -7.58 -11.18
N SER A 61 -11.17 -6.55 -12.02
CA SER A 61 -10.08 -6.17 -12.92
C SER A 61 -8.79 -5.79 -12.17
N SER A 62 -7.64 -6.01 -12.80
CA SER A 62 -6.33 -5.64 -12.24
C SER A 62 -6.22 -4.17 -11.89
N ARG A 63 -6.93 -3.28 -12.61
CA ARG A 63 -6.98 -1.84 -12.32
C ARG A 63 -7.64 -1.58 -10.98
N VAL A 64 -8.77 -2.24 -10.70
CA VAL A 64 -9.49 -2.09 -9.43
C VAL A 64 -8.66 -2.67 -8.29
N LYS A 65 -8.02 -3.83 -8.47
CA LYS A 65 -7.10 -4.40 -7.47
C LYS A 65 -5.99 -3.43 -7.09
N ARG A 66 -5.31 -2.84 -8.09
CA ARG A 66 -4.28 -1.81 -7.89
C ARG A 66 -4.83 -0.59 -7.15
N SER A 67 -5.99 -0.09 -7.55
CA SER A 67 -6.62 1.06 -6.90
C SER A 67 -6.91 0.77 -5.42
N THR A 68 -7.49 -0.39 -5.12
CA THR A 68 -7.83 -0.79 -3.76
C THR A 68 -6.60 -0.97 -2.86
N VAL A 69 -5.53 -1.59 -3.36
CA VAL A 69 -4.26 -1.70 -2.62
C VAL A 69 -3.64 -0.33 -2.41
N GLY A 70 -3.64 0.52 -3.43
CA GLY A 70 -3.15 1.90 -3.34
C GLY A 70 -3.91 2.70 -2.28
N THR A 71 -5.23 2.59 -2.23
CA THR A 71 -6.05 3.22 -1.19
C THR A 71 -5.67 2.72 0.21
N ALA A 72 -5.55 1.41 0.41
CA ALA A 72 -5.16 0.85 1.71
C ALA A 72 -3.78 1.38 2.16
N ILE A 73 -2.81 1.41 1.24
CA ILE A 73 -1.47 1.98 1.49
C ILE A 73 -1.56 3.47 1.85
N LEU A 74 -2.31 4.28 1.10
CA LEU A 74 -2.42 5.71 1.36
C LEU A 74 -3.04 6.04 2.72
N LEU A 75 -4.02 5.23 3.13
CA LEU A 75 -4.69 5.35 4.43
C LEU A 75 -3.86 4.79 5.59
N ALA A 76 -2.83 4.00 5.31
CA ALA A 76 -1.98 3.42 6.33
C ALA A 76 -1.16 4.48 7.08
N ARG A 77 -1.00 4.25 8.39
CA ARG A 77 -0.08 5.00 9.25
C ARG A 77 1.25 4.23 9.36
N PRO A 78 2.33 4.71 8.73
CA PRO A 78 3.64 4.07 8.88
C PRO A 78 4.15 4.25 10.31
N ARG A 79 4.94 3.30 10.78
CA ARG A 79 5.51 3.27 12.14
C ARG A 79 7.00 3.60 12.09
N ARG A 80 7.54 4.22 13.15
CA ARG A 80 8.99 4.32 13.31
C ARG A 80 9.56 2.96 13.72
N VAL A 81 10.72 2.62 13.18
CA VAL A 81 11.60 1.57 13.70
C VAL A 81 12.38 2.13 14.87
#